data_AF-A0A3P1ZW77-F1
#
_entry.id   AF-A0A3P1ZW77-F1
#
_cell.length_a   1.000
_cell.length_b   1.000
_cell.length_c   1.000
_cell.angle_alpha   90.00
_cell.angle_beta   90.00
_cell.angle_gamma   90.00
#
_symmetry.space_group_name_H-M   'P 1'
#
loop_
_entity.id
_entity.type
_entity.pdbx_description
1 polymer ?
#
loop_
_entity_poly.entity_id
_entity_poly.type
_entity_poly.pdbx_seq_one_letter_code
_entity_poly.pdbx_strand_id
1 'polypeptide(L)'
;NVRSEQVSNRAGKLQSAGNADLNVSQRLDNQGGEIAANQALHIHDQGAKTLHLDNTDGSILGGDVSVQSQSLNNRGKLAAARDLSIDVKDDLQVERDLEAGNALSISTEGSLNNTRNLTAEAAVQVRAKQNV
;
A
#
# COMPACT_ATOMS: atom_id res chain seq x y z
N ASN A 1 3.30 -0.73 16.49
CA ASN A 1 2.85 0.65 16.21
C ASN A 1 4.07 1.53 16.05
N VAL A 2 4.23 2.12 14.87
CA VAL A 2 5.27 3.09 14.53
C VAL A 2 4.59 4.43 14.32
N ARG A 3 5.08 5.49 14.95
CA ARG A 3 4.65 6.87 14.69
C ARG A 3 5.87 7.71 14.36
N SER A 4 5.94 8.21 13.13
CA SER A 4 7.08 8.99 12.64
C SER A 4 6.65 9.92 11.51
N GLU A 5 7.45 10.94 11.22
CA GLU A 5 7.27 11.69 9.96
C GLU A 5 7.83 10.89 8.78
N GLN A 6 8.96 10.22 9.01
CA GLN A 6 9.70 9.48 8.00
C GLN A 6 10.07 8.08 8.49
N VAL A 7 9.92 7.09 7.62
CA VAL A 7 10.37 5.72 7.84
C VAL A 7 11.19 5.28 6.63
N SER A 8 12.40 4.79 6.88
CA SER A 8 13.22 4.13 5.87
C SER A 8 13.36 2.66 6.23
N ASN A 9 12.94 1.78 5.32
CA ASN A 9 13.09 0.33 5.40
C ASN A 9 13.83 -0.21 4.16
N ARG A 10 14.73 0.57 3.58
CA ARG A 10 15.49 0.17 2.39
C ARG A 10 16.36 -1.06 2.66
N ALA A 11 16.21 -2.10 1.83
CA ALA A 11 16.86 -3.41 2.02
C ALA A 11 16.68 -4.03 3.43
N GLY A 12 15.73 -3.50 4.19
CA GLY A 12 15.43 -3.88 5.56
C GLY A 12 14.20 -4.77 5.65
N LYS A 13 13.85 -5.12 6.88
CA LYS A 13 12.67 -5.93 7.17
C LYS A 13 11.96 -5.42 8.42
N LEU A 14 10.71 -5.01 8.27
CA LEU A 14 9.78 -4.70 9.35
C LEU A 14 8.71 -5.77 9.35
N GLN A 15 8.67 -6.63 10.37
CA GLN A 15 7.70 -7.72 10.46
C GLN A 15 6.99 -7.75 11.81
N SER A 16 5.67 -7.97 11.79
CA SER A 16 4.86 -8.28 12.97
C SER A 16 4.21 -9.65 12.85
N ALA A 17 4.24 -10.42 13.94
CA ALA A 17 3.49 -11.69 14.04
C ALA A 17 1.98 -11.49 14.25
N GLY A 18 1.55 -10.26 14.53
CA GLY A 18 0.14 -9.88 14.66
C GLY A 18 -0.17 -8.70 13.76
N ASN A 19 -0.80 -7.67 14.32
CA ASN A 19 -1.06 -6.43 13.62
C ASN A 19 0.19 -5.53 13.57
N ALA A 20 0.29 -4.71 12.54
CA ALA A 20 1.23 -3.62 12.44
C ALA A 20 0.49 -2.34 12.03
N ASP A 21 0.70 -1.28 12.80
CA ASP A 21 0.17 0.06 12.53
C ASP A 21 1.35 1.01 12.32
N LEU A 22 1.44 1.61 11.14
CA LEU A 22 2.48 2.52 10.70
C LEU A 22 1.83 3.87 10.41
N ASN A 23 1.85 4.74 11.43
CA ASN A 23 1.40 6.11 11.36
C ASN A 23 2.56 7.01 10.88
N VAL A 24 2.61 7.29 9.58
CA VAL A 24 3.71 7.99 8.91
C VAL A 24 3.20 9.19 8.14
N SER A 25 3.58 10.40 8.51
CA SER A 25 2.94 11.63 7.99
C SER A 25 3.60 12.25 6.77
N GLN A 26 4.84 11.90 6.39
CA GLN A 26 5.52 12.49 5.23
C GLN A 26 6.05 11.46 4.24
N ARG A 27 6.92 10.53 4.68
CA ARG A 27 7.58 9.60 3.76
C ARG A 27 7.75 8.21 4.35
N LEU A 28 7.33 7.20 3.61
CA LEU A 28 7.72 5.83 3.87
C LEU A 28 8.43 5.25 2.65
N ASP A 29 9.68 4.85 2.87
CA ASP A 29 10.60 4.38 1.85
C ASP A 29 10.89 2.90 2.08
N ASN A 30 10.23 2.04 1.30
CA ASN A 30 10.38 0.59 1.36
C ASN A 30 11.15 0.04 0.15
N GLN A 31 12.03 0.84 -0.47
CA GLN A 31 12.70 0.39 -1.68
C GLN A 31 13.62 -0.81 -1.42
N GLY A 32 13.39 -1.93 -2.12
CA GLY A 32 14.11 -3.19 -1.91
C GLY A 32 13.91 -3.82 -0.52
N GLY A 33 13.00 -3.28 0.30
CA GLY A 33 12.72 -3.74 1.67
C GLY A 33 11.47 -4.61 1.78
N GLU A 34 11.22 -5.13 2.98
CA GLU A 34 10.01 -5.89 3.31
C GLU A 34 9.28 -5.28 4.51
N ILE A 35 7.98 -5.00 4.35
CA ILE A 35 7.06 -4.68 5.45
C ILE A 35 5.97 -5.75 5.46
N ALA A 36 5.84 -6.47 6.57
CA ALA A 36 4.92 -7.59 6.68
C ALA A 36 4.18 -7.63 8.03
N ALA A 37 2.90 -8.02 8.00
CA ALA A 37 2.15 -8.35 9.21
C ALA A 37 1.35 -9.64 9.00
N ASN A 38 1.40 -10.59 9.92
CA ASN A 38 0.66 -11.85 9.75
C ASN A 38 -0.87 -11.67 9.85
N GLN A 39 -1.35 -10.61 10.50
CA GLN A 39 -2.78 -10.29 10.63
C GLN A 39 -3.14 -9.05 9.82
N ALA A 40 -3.22 -7.86 10.41
CA ALA A 40 -3.52 -6.63 9.68
C ALA A 40 -2.30 -5.70 9.59
N LEU A 41 -2.07 -5.11 8.42
CA LEU A 41 -1.10 -4.04 8.19
C LEU A 41 -1.84 -2.75 7.83
N HIS A 42 -1.66 -1.71 8.64
CA HIS A 42 -2.19 -0.38 8.40
C HIS A 42 -1.04 0.61 8.18
N ILE A 43 -1.00 1.27 7.02
CA ILE A 43 -0.05 2.33 6.69
C ILE A 43 -0.85 3.59 6.39
N HIS A 44 -0.69 4.63 7.20
CA HIS A 44 -1.54 5.82 7.11
C HIS A 44 -0.95 7.04 7.81
N ASP A 45 -1.59 8.19 7.65
CA ASP A 45 -1.26 9.44 8.36
C ASP A 45 -2.48 10.04 9.09
N GLN A 46 -3.42 9.18 9.50
CA GLN A 46 -4.65 9.58 10.22
C GLN A 46 -5.57 10.50 9.40
N GLY A 47 -5.73 10.24 8.10
CA GLY A 47 -6.63 10.96 7.23
C GLY A 47 -6.08 12.25 6.63
N ALA A 48 -4.86 12.66 6.99
CA ALA A 48 -4.24 13.88 6.45
C ALA A 48 -3.91 13.77 4.95
N LYS A 49 -3.65 12.55 4.47
CA LYS A 49 -3.20 12.22 3.11
C LYS A 49 -2.05 13.13 2.66
N THR A 50 -0.99 13.16 3.47
CA THR A 50 0.31 13.82 3.27
C THR A 50 1.46 12.82 3.09
N LEU A 51 1.22 11.52 3.31
CA LEU A 51 2.22 10.46 3.16
C LEU A 51 2.58 10.19 1.69
N HIS A 52 3.87 10.24 1.36
CA HIS A 52 4.42 9.66 0.13
C HIS A 52 4.99 8.26 0.41
N LEU A 53 4.42 7.23 -0.22
CA LEU A 53 4.85 5.84 -0.09
C LEU A 53 5.55 5.37 -1.36
N ASP A 54 6.80 4.92 -1.21
CA ASP A 54 7.58 4.29 -2.27
C ASP A 54 7.89 2.83 -1.93
N ASN A 55 7.36 1.91 -2.74
CA ASN A 55 7.56 0.48 -2.62
C ASN A 55 8.29 -0.09 -3.85
N THR A 56 9.20 0.67 -4.46
CA THR A 56 9.96 0.21 -5.64
C THR A 56 10.87 -0.95 -5.29
N ASP A 57 10.75 -2.06 -6.02
CA ASP A 57 11.47 -3.32 -5.77
C ASP A 57 11.30 -3.89 -4.34
N GLY A 58 10.38 -3.32 -3.56
CA GLY A 58 10.06 -3.75 -2.20
C GLY A 58 8.90 -4.74 -2.14
N SER A 59 8.54 -5.13 -0.92
CA SER A 59 7.41 -5.99 -0.61
C SER A 59 6.61 -5.44 0.57
N ILE A 60 5.30 -5.32 0.39
CA ILE A 60 4.33 -4.99 1.44
C ILE A 60 3.31 -6.13 1.49
N LEU A 61 3.23 -6.82 2.63
CA LEU A 61 2.42 -8.03 2.80
C LEU A 61 1.59 -7.97 4.08
N GLY A 62 0.37 -8.50 4.02
CA GLY A 62 -0.51 -8.60 5.19
C GLY A 62 -1.51 -9.73 5.09
N GLY A 63 -2.18 -10.08 6.19
CA GLY A 63 -3.45 -10.78 6.13
C GLY A 63 -4.51 -9.87 5.53
N ASP A 64 -4.77 -8.73 6.18
CA ASP A 64 -5.35 -7.55 5.55
C ASP A 64 -4.29 -6.47 5.37
N VAL A 65 -4.41 -5.67 4.32
CA VAL A 65 -3.56 -4.50 4.10
C VAL A 65 -4.43 -3.29 3.79
N SER A 66 -4.22 -2.20 4.54
CA SER A 66 -4.81 -0.90 4.22
C SER A 66 -3.71 0.15 4.08
N VAL A 67 -3.68 0.84 2.94
CA VAL A 67 -2.77 1.94 2.67
C VAL A 67 -3.58 3.21 2.46
N GLN A 68 -3.27 4.24 3.24
CA GLN A 68 -3.86 5.56 3.10
C GLN A 68 -2.76 6.60 2.96
N SER A 69 -2.63 7.24 1.79
CA SER A 69 -1.49 8.11 1.51
C SER A 69 -1.84 9.31 0.62
N GLN A 70 -0.93 10.28 0.52
CA GLN A 70 -1.00 11.30 -0.51
C GLN A 70 -0.74 10.67 -1.88
N SER A 71 0.36 9.93 -2.02
CA SER A 71 0.70 9.22 -3.25
C SER A 71 1.27 7.84 -2.94
N LEU A 72 1.18 6.92 -3.91
CA LEU A 72 1.73 5.58 -3.81
C LEU A 72 2.43 5.20 -5.11
N ASN A 73 3.74 4.99 -5.03
CA ASN A 73 4.54 4.37 -6.08
C ASN A 73 4.75 2.89 -5.76
N ASN A 74 3.94 2.02 -6.36
CA ASN A 74 4.05 0.57 -6.19
C ASN A 74 4.66 -0.10 -7.44
N ARG A 75 5.99 -0.12 -7.46
CA ARG A 75 6.80 -0.88 -8.44
C ARG A 75 7.32 -2.21 -7.88
N GLY A 76 6.93 -2.56 -6.67
CA GLY A 76 7.23 -3.82 -5.99
C GLY A 76 5.97 -4.64 -5.69
N LYS A 77 6.09 -5.62 -4.80
CA LYS A 77 4.96 -6.46 -4.39
C LYS A 77 4.10 -5.74 -3.35
N LEU A 78 2.79 -5.74 -3.56
CA LEU A 78 1.80 -5.32 -2.56
C LEU A 78 0.65 -6.33 -2.60
N ALA A 79 0.50 -7.10 -1.53
CA ALA A 79 -0.48 -8.18 -1.46
C ALA A 79 -1.10 -8.36 -0.08
N ALA A 80 -2.37 -8.78 -0.05
CA ALA A 80 -3.09 -9.16 1.16
C ALA A 80 -3.65 -10.58 1.02
N ALA A 81 -3.55 -11.39 2.07
CA ALA A 81 -4.12 -12.74 2.07
C ALA A 81 -5.67 -12.74 2.05
N ARG A 82 -6.30 -11.63 2.47
CA ARG A 82 -7.76 -11.43 2.43
C ARG A 82 -8.07 -10.11 1.72
N ASP A 83 -8.07 -8.97 2.41
CA ASP A 83 -8.52 -7.72 1.81
C ASP A 83 -7.38 -6.72 1.63
N LEU A 84 -7.29 -6.14 0.43
CA LEU A 84 -6.35 -5.06 0.11
C LEU A 84 -7.15 -3.78 -0.19
N SER A 85 -6.95 -2.76 0.64
CA SER A 85 -7.55 -1.43 0.48
C SER A 85 -6.47 -0.38 0.26
N ILE A 86 -6.63 0.42 -0.79
CA ILE A 86 -5.72 1.50 -1.15
C ILE A 86 -6.54 2.77 -1.34
N ASP A 87 -6.31 3.77 -0.48
CA ASP A 87 -6.92 5.09 -0.56
C ASP A 87 -5.85 6.17 -0.69
N VAL A 88 -5.76 6.77 -1.88
CA VAL A 88 -4.72 7.72 -2.23
C VAL A 88 -5.37 9.06 -2.60
N LYS A 89 -4.73 10.17 -2.25
CA LYS A 89 -5.22 11.50 -2.67
C LYS A 89 -4.87 11.79 -4.13
N ASP A 90 -3.59 11.73 -4.43
CA ASP A 90 -3.02 12.02 -5.75
C ASP A 90 -2.82 10.70 -6.51
N ASP A 91 -1.72 10.56 -7.25
CA ASP A 91 -1.51 9.44 -8.17
C ASP A 91 -1.13 8.12 -7.48
N LEU A 92 -1.63 7.03 -8.07
CA LEU A 92 -1.28 5.65 -7.76
C LEU A 92 -0.59 5.03 -9.00
N GLN A 93 0.69 4.70 -8.86
CA GLN A 93 1.45 3.95 -9.86
C GLN A 93 1.52 2.47 -9.48
N VAL A 94 1.15 1.60 -10.41
CA VAL A 94 1.18 0.14 -10.26
C VAL A 94 1.93 -0.48 -11.45
N GLU A 95 3.11 -1.05 -11.18
CA GLU A 95 3.94 -1.72 -12.20
C GLU A 95 4.24 -3.19 -11.89
N ARG A 96 3.61 -3.71 -10.83
CA ARG A 96 3.55 -5.13 -10.48
C ARG A 96 2.12 -5.49 -10.09
N ASP A 97 1.83 -6.78 -10.07
CA ASP A 97 0.49 -7.26 -9.76
C ASP A 97 0.10 -6.87 -8.32
N LEU A 98 -1.13 -6.37 -8.15
CA LEU A 98 -1.76 -6.17 -6.84
C LEU A 98 -2.68 -7.35 -6.58
N GLU A 99 -2.46 -8.03 -5.45
CA GLU A 99 -3.12 -9.29 -5.14
C GLU A 99 -3.89 -9.19 -3.82
N ALA A 100 -5.19 -9.45 -3.85
CA ALA A 100 -6.01 -9.69 -2.69
C ALA A 100 -6.57 -11.12 -2.72
N GLY A 101 -6.55 -11.83 -1.61
CA GLY A 101 -7.18 -13.16 -1.55
C GLY A 101 -8.71 -13.13 -1.59
N ASN A 102 -9.34 -12.01 -1.25
CA ASN A 102 -10.80 -11.85 -1.23
C ASN A 102 -11.24 -10.60 -2.00
N ALA A 103 -11.02 -9.40 -1.47
CA ALA A 103 -11.44 -8.16 -2.12
C ALA A 103 -10.30 -7.15 -2.28
N LEU A 104 -10.23 -6.54 -3.46
CA LEU A 104 -9.36 -5.42 -3.77
C LEU A 104 -10.21 -4.16 -3.95
N SER A 105 -9.92 -3.12 -3.17
CA SER A 105 -10.54 -1.80 -3.28
C SER A 105 -9.48 -0.74 -3.49
N ILE A 106 -9.62 0.04 -4.56
CA ILE A 106 -8.72 1.15 -4.90
C ILE A 106 -9.57 2.41 -5.05
N SER A 107 -9.19 3.46 -4.32
CA SER A 107 -9.72 4.81 -4.43
C SER A 107 -8.57 5.79 -4.63
N THR A 108 -8.63 6.60 -5.68
CA THR A 108 -7.72 7.74 -5.88
C THR A 108 -8.51 8.95 -6.39
N GLU A 109 -8.22 10.14 -5.85
CA GLU A 109 -8.73 11.41 -6.39
C GLU A 109 -7.87 11.92 -7.56
N GLY A 110 -6.71 11.31 -7.79
CA GLY A 110 -5.80 11.51 -8.91
C GLY A 110 -5.94 10.41 -9.98
N SER A 111 -4.81 10.05 -10.57
CA SER A 111 -4.75 9.06 -11.64
C SER A 111 -4.36 7.67 -11.09
N LEU A 112 -5.00 6.64 -11.62
CA LEU A 112 -4.49 5.27 -11.52
C LEU A 112 -3.75 4.94 -12.81
N ASN A 113 -2.43 4.80 -12.72
CA ASN A 113 -1.60 4.27 -13.80
C ASN A 113 -1.25 2.82 -13.46
N ASN A 114 -1.95 1.89 -14.09
CA ASN A 114 -1.77 0.46 -13.85
C ASN A 114 -1.33 -0.25 -15.12
N THR A 115 -0.12 -0.82 -15.09
CA THR A 115 0.46 -1.55 -16.22
C THR A 115 0.41 -3.07 -16.06
N ARG A 116 -0.25 -3.55 -14.99
CA ARG A 116 -0.24 -4.96 -14.55
C ARG A 116 -1.61 -5.45 -14.11
N ASN A 117 -1.67 -6.62 -13.48
CA ASN A 117 -2.93 -7.21 -13.03
C ASN A 117 -3.36 -6.63 -11.67
N LEU A 118 -4.66 -6.41 -11.54
CA LEU A 118 -5.35 -6.16 -10.28
C LEU A 118 -6.21 -7.40 -10.01
N THR A 119 -5.86 -8.21 -9.01
CA THR A 119 -6.51 -9.51 -8.79
C THR A 119 -7.15 -9.59 -7.41
N ALA A 120 -8.33 -10.19 -7.39
CA ALA A 120 -9.06 -10.56 -6.18
C ALA A 120 -10.02 -11.72 -6.51
N GLU A 121 -10.27 -12.62 -5.56
CA GLU A 121 -11.19 -13.74 -5.79
C GLU A 121 -12.65 -13.29 -5.89
N ALA A 122 -13.09 -12.40 -4.99
CA ALA A 122 -14.48 -11.99 -4.90
C ALA A 122 -14.79 -10.72 -5.70
N ALA A 123 -13.98 -9.67 -5.55
CA ALA A 123 -14.24 -8.40 -6.21
C ALA A 123 -12.99 -7.51 -6.36
N VAL A 124 -12.87 -6.88 -7.52
CA VAL A 124 -11.97 -5.75 -7.76
C VAL A 124 -12.82 -4.51 -7.97
N GLN A 125 -12.70 -3.53 -7.08
CA GLN A 125 -13.40 -2.25 -7.16
C GLN A 125 -12.38 -1.12 -7.31
N VAL A 126 -12.54 -0.32 -8.37
CA VAL A 126 -11.63 0.78 -8.68
C VAL A 126 -12.44 2.06 -8.87
N ARG A 127 -12.06 3.10 -8.12
CA ARG A 127 -12.54 4.46 -8.28
C ARG A 127 -11.34 5.37 -8.46
N ALA A 128 -11.12 5.87 -9.67
CA ALA A 128 -10.10 6.88 -9.96
C ALA A 128 -10.74 8.07 -10.67
N LYS A 129 -10.16 9.26 -10.49
CA LYS A 129 -10.58 10.43 -11.28
C LYS A 129 -10.15 10.29 -12.74
N GLN A 130 -9.00 9.67 -12.98
CA GLN A 130 -8.48 9.36 -14.31
C GLN A 130 -7.87 7.94 -14.31
N ASN A 131 -8.23 7.13 -15.29
CA ASN A 131 -7.60 5.83 -15.54
C ASN A 131 -6.66 5.99 -16.74
N VAL A 132 -5.38 5.66 -16.58
CA VAL A 132 -4.36 5.75 -17.62
C VAL A 132 -3.66 4.42 -17.79
#